data_AF-A0A1B2JHT5-F1
#
_entry.id   AF-A0A1B2JHT5-F1
#
_cell.length_a   1.000
_cell.length_b   1.000
_cell.length_c   1.000
_cell.angle_alpha   90.00
_cell.angle_beta   90.00
_cell.angle_gamma   90.00
#
_symmetry.space_group_name_H-M   'P 1'
#
loop_
_entity.id
_entity.type
_entity.pdbx_description
1 polymer ?
#
loop_
_entity_poly.entity_id
_entity_poly.type
_entity_poly.pdbx_seq_one_letter_code
_entity_poly.pdbx_strand_id
1 'polypeptide(L)'
;MISQLLRVHKTLMRILQGISHNPLHSNWTSICNQIGSSQRKLSSILEQGIDQNDQTLHEILVQINRMCRAIALMLENKRMLKNDVDIIMQQILDSSRIEKKRRLPREKVRILENWFSDHFQHPYATQQDFDELVHMTSLSKTQIRNWISNKRRKERSSTVSTELLQALNKSPP
;
A
#
# COMPACT_ATOMS: atom_id res chain seq x y z
N MET A 1 44.67 6.67 -20.21
CA MET A 1 43.53 5.73 -20.33
C MET A 1 43.13 5.12 -18.98
N ILE A 2 44.04 4.43 -18.27
CA ILE A 2 43.79 3.77 -16.98
C ILE A 2 43.27 4.74 -15.89
N SER A 3 43.83 5.95 -15.79
CA SER A 3 43.40 6.95 -14.81
C SER A 3 41.96 7.42 -15.01
N GLN A 4 41.44 7.40 -16.26
CA GLN A 4 40.04 7.72 -16.53
C GLN A 4 39.11 6.58 -16.12
N LEU A 5 39.50 5.33 -16.37
CA LEU A 5 38.73 4.14 -15.94
C LEU A 5 38.62 4.06 -14.42
N LEU A 6 39.69 4.39 -13.69
CA LEU A 6 39.67 4.49 -12.23
C LEU A 6 38.72 5.56 -11.71
N ARG A 7 38.59 6.69 -12.42
CA ARG A 7 37.65 7.75 -12.09
C ARG A 7 36.21 7.28 -12.24
N VAL A 8 35.90 6.60 -13.35
CA VAL A 8 34.57 6.02 -13.60
C VAL A 8 34.21 5.02 -12.51
N HIS A 9 35.12 4.10 -12.19
CA HIS A 9 34.93 3.09 -11.15
C HIS A 9 34.62 3.70 -9.77
N LYS A 10 35.38 4.72 -9.33
CA LYS A 10 35.13 5.43 -8.05
C LYS A 10 33.77 6.13 -8.03
N THR A 11 33.35 6.73 -9.15
CA THR A 11 32.04 7.38 -9.26
C THR A 11 30.89 6.36 -9.17
N LEU A 12 31.02 5.22 -9.85
CA LEU A 12 30.02 4.15 -9.78
C LEU A 12 29.90 3.58 -8.35
N MET A 13 31.00 3.50 -7.59
CA MET A 13 30.95 3.10 -6.18
C MET A 13 30.14 4.05 -5.30
N ARG A 14 30.29 5.37 -5.51
CA ARG A 14 29.49 6.37 -4.77
C ARG A 14 28.01 6.28 -5.10
N ILE A 15 27.68 6.03 -6.37
CA ILE A 15 26.29 5.84 -6.82
C ILE A 15 25.72 4.56 -6.18
N LEU A 16 26.46 3.46 -6.21
CA LEU A 16 26.11 2.21 -5.54
C LEU A 16 25.85 2.42 -4.03
N GLN A 17 26.71 3.17 -3.35
CA GLN A 17 26.57 3.49 -1.93
C GLN A 17 25.36 4.42 -1.65
N GLY A 18 25.10 5.41 -2.51
CA GLY A 18 23.94 6.29 -2.37
C GLY A 18 22.60 5.59 -2.61
N ILE A 19 22.60 4.51 -3.38
CA ILE A 19 21.42 3.67 -3.63
C ILE A 19 21.25 2.59 -2.53
N SER A 20 22.31 2.24 -1.80
CA SER A 20 22.34 1.08 -0.87
C SER A 20 21.57 1.26 0.45
N HIS A 21 20.97 2.42 0.72
CA HIS A 21 20.13 2.64 1.90
C HIS A 21 18.72 2.03 1.81
N ASN A 22 18.52 1.00 0.99
CA ASN A 22 17.30 0.19 1.01
C ASN A 22 17.65 -1.32 1.03
N PRO A 23 17.55 -2.00 2.18
CA PRO A 23 17.97 -3.38 2.35
C PRO A 23 16.82 -4.32 1.94
N LEU A 24 16.51 -4.38 0.65
CA LEU A 24 15.51 -5.32 0.14
C LEU A 24 16.13 -6.22 -0.92
N HIS A 25 17.13 -7.03 -0.55
CA HIS A 25 17.31 -8.37 -1.13
C HIS A 25 18.38 -9.20 -0.39
N SER A 26 18.12 -10.49 -0.21
CA SER A 26 19.06 -11.49 0.36
C SER A 26 20.36 -11.64 -0.45
N ASN A 27 20.31 -11.33 -1.75
CA ASN A 27 21.48 -11.43 -2.64
C ASN A 27 22.32 -10.14 -2.69
N TRP A 28 21.85 -9.05 -2.07
CA TRP A 28 22.51 -7.75 -2.09
C TRP A 28 23.87 -7.77 -1.39
N THR A 29 23.90 -8.34 -0.19
CA THR A 29 25.13 -8.52 0.59
C THR A 29 26.16 -9.30 -0.21
N SER A 30 25.74 -10.32 -0.97
CA SER A 30 26.60 -11.11 -1.85
C SER A 30 27.17 -10.27 -3.00
N ILE A 31 26.33 -9.49 -3.69
CA ILE A 31 26.73 -8.61 -4.79
C ILE A 31 27.70 -7.51 -4.29
N CYS A 32 27.39 -6.86 -3.18
CA CYS A 32 28.30 -5.88 -2.56
C CYS A 32 29.63 -6.50 -2.14
N ASN A 33 29.61 -7.71 -1.58
CA ASN A 33 30.82 -8.43 -1.19
C ASN A 33 31.66 -8.81 -2.41
N GLN A 34 31.05 -9.21 -3.53
CA GLN A 34 31.75 -9.49 -4.79
C GLN A 34 32.36 -8.23 -5.42
N ILE A 35 31.61 -7.12 -5.45
CA ILE A 35 32.11 -5.84 -5.95
C ILE A 35 33.24 -5.32 -5.04
N GLY A 36 33.06 -5.36 -3.73
CA GLY A 36 34.05 -4.90 -2.75
C GLY A 36 35.33 -5.74 -2.70
N SER A 37 35.23 -7.07 -2.81
CA SER A 37 36.41 -7.95 -2.93
C SER A 37 37.18 -7.68 -4.22
N SER A 38 36.47 -7.47 -5.33
CA SER A 38 37.07 -7.11 -6.61
C SER A 38 37.76 -5.74 -6.60
N GLN A 39 37.15 -4.76 -5.92
CA GLN A 39 37.71 -3.42 -5.73
C GLN A 39 39.04 -3.44 -4.96
N ARG A 40 39.11 -4.26 -3.90
CA ARG A 40 40.34 -4.46 -3.10
C ARG A 40 41.44 -5.09 -3.94
N LYS A 41 41.11 -6.09 -4.76
CA LYS A 41 42.06 -6.73 -5.68
C LYS A 41 42.61 -5.74 -6.71
N LEU A 42 41.76 -4.93 -7.32
CA LEU A 42 42.21 -3.87 -8.25
C LEU A 42 43.06 -2.79 -7.56
N SER A 43 42.71 -2.39 -6.34
CA SER A 43 43.50 -1.40 -5.58
C SER A 43 44.90 -1.92 -5.27
N SER A 44 45.01 -3.19 -4.88
CA SER A 44 46.30 -3.88 -4.66
C SER A 44 47.13 -3.99 -5.94
N ILE A 45 46.52 -4.27 -7.09
CA ILE A 45 47.22 -4.36 -8.40
C ILE A 45 47.77 -2.99 -8.81
N LEU A 46 47.02 -1.92 -8.52
CA LEU A 46 47.44 -0.55 -8.86
C LEU A 46 48.54 0.00 -7.94
N GLU A 47 48.58 -0.44 -6.68
CA GLU A 47 49.62 -0.06 -5.71
C GLU A 47 50.97 -0.72 -5.99
N GLN A 48 50.99 -1.86 -6.69
CA GLN A 48 52.22 -2.62 -6.99
C GLN A 48 53.04 -2.08 -8.17
N GLY A 49 52.59 -0.98 -8.81
CA GLY A 49 53.26 -0.39 -9.97
C GLY A 49 52.63 -0.86 -11.28
N ILE A 50 52.16 0.09 -12.09
CA ILE A 50 51.41 -0.16 -13.32
C ILE A 50 52.36 -0.65 -14.40
N ASP A 51 52.48 -1.97 -14.55
CA ASP A 51 52.89 -2.52 -15.84
C ASP A 51 51.65 -2.47 -16.75
N GLN A 52 51.76 -1.76 -17.88
CA GLN A 52 50.67 -1.47 -18.81
C GLN A 52 50.21 -2.72 -19.60
N ASN A 53 49.86 -3.81 -18.92
CA ASN A 53 49.47 -5.05 -19.59
C ASN A 53 47.94 -5.15 -19.75
N ASP A 54 47.50 -5.66 -20.90
CA ASP A 54 46.11 -5.75 -21.33
C ASP A 54 45.21 -6.50 -20.34
N GLN A 55 45.78 -7.41 -19.54
CA GLN A 55 45.07 -8.17 -18.51
C GLN A 55 44.50 -7.27 -17.41
N THR A 56 45.27 -6.28 -16.94
CA THR A 56 44.83 -5.33 -15.90
C THR A 56 43.71 -4.43 -16.44
N LEU A 57 43.81 -4.03 -17.71
CA LEU A 57 42.79 -3.25 -18.40
C LEU A 57 41.49 -4.06 -18.55
N HIS A 58 41.60 -5.33 -18.95
CA HIS A 58 40.48 -6.25 -19.08
C HIS A 58 39.75 -6.46 -17.74
N GLU A 59 40.49 -6.67 -16.66
CA GLU A 59 39.90 -6.84 -15.32
C GLU A 59 39.15 -5.58 -14.85
N ILE A 60 39.70 -4.39 -15.09
CA ILE A 60 39.02 -3.12 -14.79
C ILE A 60 37.71 -2.98 -15.59
N LEU A 61 37.74 -3.29 -16.89
CA LEU A 61 36.57 -3.21 -17.76
C LEU A 61 35.46 -4.19 -17.36
N VAL A 62 35.83 -5.43 -17.00
CA VAL A 62 34.88 -6.44 -16.50
C VAL A 62 34.22 -5.96 -15.21
N GLN A 63 34.97 -5.32 -14.32
CA GLN A 63 34.40 -4.79 -13.06
C GLN A 63 33.47 -3.61 -13.30
N ILE A 64 33.84 -2.67 -14.17
CA ILE A 64 32.96 -1.55 -14.55
C ILE A 64 31.64 -2.09 -15.13
N ASN A 65 31.70 -3.09 -16.01
CA ASN A 65 30.50 -3.69 -16.59
C ASN A 65 29.61 -4.36 -15.52
N ARG A 66 30.21 -5.12 -14.59
CA ARG A 66 29.48 -5.73 -13.47
C ARG A 66 28.79 -4.68 -12.59
N MET A 67 29.47 -3.57 -12.29
CA MET A 67 28.89 -2.47 -11.51
C MET A 67 27.74 -1.78 -12.25
N CYS A 68 27.90 -1.50 -13.55
CA CYS A 68 26.83 -0.91 -14.36
C CYS A 68 25.58 -1.80 -14.39
N ARG A 69 25.74 -3.13 -14.54
CA ARG A 69 24.62 -4.08 -14.48
C ARG A 69 23.93 -4.09 -13.11
N ALA A 70 24.71 -4.09 -12.02
CA ALA A 70 24.15 -4.04 -10.67
C ALA A 70 23.35 -2.75 -10.43
N ILE A 71 23.87 -1.59 -10.87
CA ILE A 71 23.18 -0.31 -10.78
C ILE A 71 21.88 -0.32 -11.60
N ALA A 72 21.92 -0.83 -12.83
CA ALA A 72 20.73 -0.92 -13.69
C ALA A 72 19.62 -1.76 -13.03
N LEU A 73 19.97 -2.92 -12.48
CA LEU A 73 19.01 -3.78 -11.75
C LEU A 73 18.45 -3.09 -10.52
N MET A 74 19.26 -2.34 -9.76
CA MET A 74 18.77 -1.61 -8.59
C MET A 74 17.80 -0.49 -8.96
N LEU A 75 18.08 0.27 -10.03
CA LEU A 75 17.20 1.32 -10.49
C LEU A 75 15.86 0.76 -10.96
N GLU A 76 15.89 -0.39 -11.66
CA GLU A 76 14.68 -1.07 -12.10
C GLU A 76 13.87 -1.62 -10.92
N ASN A 77 14.51 -2.24 -9.93
CA ASN A 77 13.83 -2.69 -8.72
C ASN A 77 13.19 -1.53 -7.94
N LYS A 78 13.90 -0.40 -7.81
CA LYS A 78 13.35 0.80 -7.17
C LYS A 78 12.14 1.35 -7.93
N ARG A 79 12.17 1.30 -9.27
CA ARG A 79 11.06 1.68 -10.14
C ARG A 79 9.85 0.76 -9.93
N MET A 80 10.06 -0.55 -9.88
CA MET A 80 8.99 -1.53 -9.63
C MET A 80 8.36 -1.36 -8.25
N LEU A 81 9.16 -1.25 -7.18
CA LEU A 81 8.64 -1.01 -5.83
C LEU A 81 7.82 0.27 -5.75
N LYS A 82 8.27 1.35 -6.40
CA LYS A 82 7.50 2.59 -6.46
C LYS A 82 6.15 2.37 -7.18
N ASN A 83 6.15 1.65 -8.30
CA ASN A 83 4.92 1.34 -9.03
C ASN A 83 3.94 0.50 -8.18
N ASP A 84 4.44 -0.51 -7.45
CA ASP A 84 3.61 -1.35 -6.58
C ASP A 84 2.98 -0.53 -5.44
N VAL A 85 3.77 0.35 -4.82
CA VAL A 85 3.26 1.29 -3.81
C VAL A 85 2.21 2.23 -4.39
N ASP A 86 2.44 2.76 -5.59
CA ASP A 86 1.49 3.64 -6.28
C ASP A 86 0.18 2.90 -6.59
N ILE A 87 0.24 1.62 -7.01
CA ILE A 87 -0.95 0.77 -7.24
C ILE A 87 -1.71 0.54 -5.93
N ILE A 88 -1.03 0.15 -4.85
CA ILE A 88 -1.66 -0.09 -3.55
C ILE A 88 -2.34 1.19 -3.05
N MET A 89 -1.68 2.34 -3.16
CA MET A 89 -2.26 3.63 -2.78
C MET A 89 -3.52 3.95 -3.59
N GLN A 90 -3.53 3.70 -4.89
CA GLN A 90 -4.73 3.88 -5.71
C GLN A 90 -5.86 2.94 -5.28
N GLN A 91 -5.58 1.67 -5.02
CA GLN A 91 -6.58 0.72 -4.53
C GLN A 91 -7.18 1.13 -3.18
N ILE A 92 -6.36 1.65 -2.26
CA ILE A 92 -6.83 2.18 -0.97
C ILE A 92 -7.72 3.41 -1.19
N LEU A 93 -7.30 4.34 -2.05
CA LEU A 93 -8.08 5.54 -2.36
C LEU A 93 -9.42 5.19 -3.01
N ASP A 94 -9.44 4.27 -3.97
CA ASP A 94 -10.67 3.83 -4.63
C ASP A 94 -11.59 3.06 -3.69
N SER A 95 -11.05 2.22 -2.82
CA SER A 95 -11.81 1.55 -1.77
C SER A 95 -12.47 2.56 -0.82
N SER A 96 -11.72 3.60 -0.41
CA SER A 96 -12.26 4.66 0.43
C SER A 96 -13.35 5.49 -0.27
N ARG A 97 -13.23 5.70 -1.59
CA ARG A 97 -14.24 6.38 -2.41
C ARG A 97 -15.50 5.52 -2.57
N ILE A 98 -15.35 4.22 -2.79
CA ILE A 98 -16.45 3.26 -2.85
C ILE A 98 -17.17 3.22 -1.50
N GLU A 99 -16.44 3.19 -0.38
CA GLU A 99 -17.04 3.19 0.95
C GLU A 99 -17.81 4.49 1.23
N LYS A 100 -17.26 5.65 0.86
CA LYS A 100 -17.98 6.93 0.93
C LYS A 100 -19.23 6.97 0.07
N LYS A 101 -19.21 6.36 -1.13
CA LYS A 101 -20.40 6.24 -2.00
C LYS A 101 -21.47 5.30 -1.42
N ARG A 102 -21.07 4.26 -0.67
CA ARG A 102 -21.99 3.28 -0.07
C ARG A 102 -22.68 3.80 1.21
N ARG A 103 -22.05 4.70 1.96
CA ARG A 103 -22.60 5.25 3.20
C ARG A 103 -23.43 6.50 2.91
N LEU A 104 -24.65 6.55 3.44
CA LEU A 104 -25.46 7.76 3.39
C LEU A 104 -24.82 8.87 4.26
N PRO A 105 -24.87 10.15 3.84
CA PRO A 105 -24.42 11.28 4.67
C PRO A 105 -25.12 11.29 6.05
N ARG A 106 -24.36 11.66 7.09
CA ARG A 106 -24.85 11.65 8.49
C ARG A 106 -26.16 12.43 8.68
N GLU A 107 -26.28 13.60 8.03
CA GLU A 107 -27.48 14.42 8.12
C GLU A 107 -28.72 13.67 7.57
N LYS A 108 -28.56 13.01 6.42
CA LYS A 108 -29.64 12.22 5.82
C LYS A 108 -30.00 11.02 6.69
N VAL A 109 -28.99 10.37 7.28
CA VAL A 109 -29.21 9.27 8.24
C VAL A 109 -29.97 9.76 9.47
N ARG A 110 -29.66 10.94 10.01
CA ARG A 110 -30.35 11.52 11.18
C ARG A 110 -31.84 11.70 10.91
N ILE A 111 -32.20 12.22 9.74
CA ILE A 111 -33.61 12.38 9.34
C ILE A 111 -34.32 11.01 9.30
N LEU A 112 -33.67 10.01 8.70
CA LEU A 112 -34.21 8.64 8.62
C LEU A 112 -34.31 7.96 10.00
N GLU A 113 -33.35 8.22 10.91
CA GLU A 113 -33.36 7.72 12.28
C GLU A 113 -34.47 8.33 13.12
N ASN A 114 -34.73 9.63 12.97
CA ASN A 114 -35.85 10.30 13.63
C ASN A 114 -37.18 9.66 13.20
N TRP A 115 -37.43 9.57 11.89
CA TRP A 115 -38.64 8.93 11.36
C TRP A 115 -38.79 7.48 11.87
N PHE A 116 -37.70 6.70 11.87
CA PHE A 116 -37.75 5.32 12.34
C PHE A 116 -38.07 5.22 13.83
N SER A 117 -37.58 6.17 14.64
CA SER A 117 -37.85 6.23 16.08
C SER A 117 -39.31 6.58 16.36
N ASP A 118 -39.86 7.55 15.62
CA ASP A 118 -41.28 7.92 15.70
C ASP A 118 -42.20 6.76 15.29
N HIS A 119 -41.74 5.90 14.39
CA HIS A 119 -42.46 4.73 13.87
C HIS A 119 -41.97 3.40 14.47
N PHE A 120 -41.33 3.43 15.65
CA PHE A 120 -40.66 2.25 16.20
C PHE A 120 -41.58 1.03 16.37
N GLN A 121 -42.85 1.24 16.71
CA GLN A 121 -43.85 0.17 16.87
C GLN A 121 -44.22 -0.51 15.53
N HIS A 122 -44.30 0.26 14.45
CA HIS A 122 -44.63 -0.24 13.11
C HIS A 122 -43.76 0.45 12.05
N PRO A 123 -42.48 0.02 11.90
CA PRO A 123 -41.49 0.72 11.08
C PRO A 123 -41.62 0.40 9.58
N TYR A 124 -42.81 0.64 9.03
CA TYR A 124 -43.16 0.47 7.63
C TYR A 124 -43.74 1.78 7.10
N ALA A 125 -42.95 2.45 6.26
CA ALA A 125 -43.33 3.73 5.65
C ALA A 125 -44.52 3.55 4.70
N THR A 126 -45.47 4.47 4.81
CA THR A 126 -46.56 4.69 3.86
C THR A 126 -46.04 5.44 2.62
N GLN A 127 -46.89 5.59 1.60
CA GLN A 127 -46.53 6.37 0.42
C GLN A 127 -46.21 7.83 0.78
N GLN A 128 -46.98 8.43 1.68
CA GLN A 128 -46.77 9.80 2.14
C GLN A 128 -45.43 9.95 2.86
N ASP A 129 -45.11 9.01 3.77
CA ASP A 129 -43.80 8.97 4.44
C ASP A 129 -42.64 8.93 3.44
N PHE A 130 -42.78 8.13 2.37
CA PHE A 130 -41.74 8.07 1.34
C PHE A 130 -41.59 9.40 0.61
N ASP A 131 -42.68 10.10 0.31
CA ASP A 131 -42.63 11.38 -0.40
C ASP A 131 -42.01 12.48 0.50
N GLU A 132 -42.34 12.52 1.78
CA GLU A 132 -41.73 13.42 2.77
C GLU A 132 -40.24 13.14 2.98
N LEU A 133 -39.87 11.87 3.16
CA LEU A 133 -38.47 11.47 3.35
C LEU A 133 -37.62 11.73 2.10
N VAL A 134 -38.17 11.53 0.89
CA VAL A 134 -37.50 11.90 -0.37
C VAL A 134 -37.27 13.40 -0.41
N HIS A 135 -38.28 14.20 -0.08
CA HIS A 135 -38.18 15.65 -0.07
C HIS A 135 -37.09 16.14 0.90
N MET A 136 -37.10 15.65 2.15
CA MET A 136 -36.17 16.09 3.19
C MET A 136 -34.73 15.60 2.98
N THR A 137 -34.55 14.39 2.46
CA THR A 137 -33.21 13.78 2.35
C THR A 137 -32.62 13.89 0.94
N SER A 138 -33.44 14.21 -0.07
CA SER A 138 -33.08 14.11 -1.50
C SER A 138 -32.45 12.76 -1.86
N LEU A 139 -32.86 11.67 -1.19
CA LEU A 139 -32.50 10.30 -1.55
C LEU A 139 -33.57 9.71 -2.45
N SER A 140 -33.18 8.73 -3.27
CA SER A 140 -34.17 8.00 -4.05
C SER A 140 -35.05 7.12 -3.15
N LYS A 141 -36.30 6.88 -3.57
CA LYS A 141 -37.22 5.96 -2.88
C LYS A 141 -36.59 4.59 -2.60
N THR A 142 -35.76 4.08 -3.53
CA THR A 142 -35.05 2.81 -3.36
C THR A 142 -34.02 2.86 -2.23
N GLN A 143 -33.23 3.94 -2.13
CA GLN A 143 -32.26 4.10 -1.04
C GLN A 143 -32.94 4.16 0.32
N ILE A 144 -34.05 4.89 0.42
CA ILE A 144 -34.85 5.02 1.65
C ILE A 144 -35.44 3.66 2.03
N ARG A 145 -36.08 2.95 1.07
CA ARG A 145 -36.64 1.62 1.29
C ARG A 145 -35.59 0.62 1.79
N ASN A 146 -34.41 0.62 1.17
CA ASN A 146 -33.29 -0.24 1.57
C ASN A 146 -32.78 0.11 2.96
N TRP A 147 -32.65 1.40 3.27
CA TRP A 147 -32.22 1.85 4.60
C TRP A 147 -33.19 1.41 5.68
N ILE A 148 -34.49 1.63 5.51
CA ILE A 148 -35.52 1.24 6.48
C ILE A 148 -35.52 -0.29 6.66
N SER A 149 -35.45 -1.06 5.56
CA SER A 149 -35.38 -2.52 5.62
C SER A 149 -34.15 -3.02 6.39
N ASN A 150 -32.99 -2.40 6.15
CA ASN A 150 -31.76 -2.74 6.86
C ASN A 150 -31.82 -2.35 8.33
N LYS A 151 -32.37 -1.17 8.65
CA LYS A 151 -32.55 -0.69 10.03
C LYS A 151 -33.45 -1.64 10.82
N ARG A 152 -34.59 -2.07 10.27
CA ARG A 152 -35.44 -3.11 10.89
C ARG A 152 -34.70 -4.41 11.18
N ARG A 153 -33.91 -4.91 10.22
CA ARG A 153 -33.12 -6.13 10.42
C ARG A 153 -32.10 -5.95 11.55
N LYS A 154 -31.41 -4.80 11.58
CA LYS A 154 -30.43 -4.47 12.61
C LYS A 154 -31.07 -4.43 14.01
N GLU A 155 -32.22 -3.76 14.17
CA GLU A 155 -32.92 -3.67 15.46
C GLU A 155 -33.38 -5.05 15.97
N ARG A 156 -33.93 -5.90 15.10
CA ARG A 156 -34.28 -7.28 15.48
C ARG A 156 -33.07 -8.08 15.93
N SER A 157 -31.96 -8.01 15.20
CA SER A 157 -30.74 -8.75 15.55
C SER A 157 -30.13 -8.27 16.87
N SER A 158 -30.19 -6.97 17.19
CA SER A 158 -29.75 -6.45 18.49
C SER A 158 -30.65 -6.90 19.64
N THR A 159 -31.97 -6.92 19.44
CA THR A 159 -32.92 -7.39 20.46
C THR A 159 -32.70 -8.87 20.77
N VAL A 160 -32.62 -9.72 19.74
CA VAL A 160 -32.35 -11.16 19.90
C VAL A 160 -31.02 -11.41 20.60
N SER A 161 -29.97 -10.66 20.26
CA SER A 161 -28.66 -10.79 20.93
C SER A 161 -28.75 -10.41 22.41
N THR A 162 -29.54 -9.40 22.76
CA THR A 162 -29.73 -8.96 24.15
C THR A 162 -30.55 -9.99 24.95
N GLU A 163 -31.60 -10.55 24.36
CA GLU A 163 -32.41 -11.62 24.96
C GLU A 163 -31.59 -12.88 25.21
N LEU A 164 -30.72 -13.27 24.28
CA LEU A 164 -29.80 -14.39 24.44
C LEU A 164 -28.78 -14.15 25.57
N LEU A 165 -28.20 -12.95 25.65
CA LEU A 165 -27.30 -12.57 26.75
C LEU A 165 -28.01 -12.62 28.11
N GLN A 166 -29.28 -12.20 28.16
CA GLN A 166 -30.07 -12.23 29.37
C GLN A 166 -30.50 -13.65 29.76
N ALA A 167 -30.73 -14.54 28.79
CA ALA A 167 -31.01 -15.95 29.03
C ALA A 167 -29.79 -16.72 29.55
N LEU A 168 -28.59 -16.43 29.04
CA LEU A 168 -27.34 -17.03 29.49
C LEU A 168 -26.95 -16.63 30.92
N ASN A 169 -27.30 -15.41 31.34
CA ASN A 169 -27.03 -14.91 32.69
C ASN A 169 -28.06 -15.35 33.75
N LYS A 170 -29.12 -16.07 33.37
CA LYS A 170 -30.18 -16.55 34.29
C LYS A 170 -30.08 -18.04 34.64
N SER A 171 -29.04 -18.76 34.22
CA SER A 171 -28.82 -20.12 34.70
C SER A 171 -28.52 -20.10 36.21
N PRO A 172 -29.31 -20.81 37.05
CA PRO A 172 -28.99 -20.92 38.46
C PRO A 172 -27.71 -21.78 38.64
N PRO A 173 -26.97 -21.58 39.75
CA PRO A 173 -25.75 -22.34 40.04
C PRO A 173 -25.99 -23.84 40.20
#